data_AF-A0A8S3EMI7-F1
#
_entry.id   AF-A0A8S3EMI7-F1
#
_cell.length_a   1.000
_cell.length_b   1.000
_cell.length_c   1.000
_cell.angle_alpha   90.00
_cell.angle_beta   90.00
_cell.angle_gamma   90.00
#
_symmetry.space_group_name_H-M   'P 1'
#
loop_
_entity.id
_entity.type
_entity.pdbx_description
1 polymer ?
#
loop_
_entity_poly.entity_id
_entity_poly.type
_entity_poly.pdbx_seq_one_letter_code
_entity_poly.pdbx_strand_id
1 'polypeptide(L)'
;MESNVYVSSSGGSGGKSLFFATDIKQNQLQRQILVDMMLEKNIISHNNICLNLFQSNNIYRSFEIFNDFCTMANCTTLPMSSARATDEDILKIIEYFK
;
A
#
# COMPACT_ATOMS: atom_id res chain seq x y z
N MET A 1 3.96 -28.92 3.76
CA MET A 1 4.19 -27.83 4.73
C MET A 1 3.96 -26.53 3.99
N GLU A 2 2.82 -25.88 4.20
CA GLU A 2 2.60 -24.54 3.66
C GLU A 2 3.53 -23.57 4.40
N SER A 3 4.40 -22.91 3.65
CA SER A 3 5.29 -21.89 4.19
C SER A 3 4.46 -20.67 4.60
N ASN A 4 4.23 -20.46 5.90
CA ASN A 4 3.63 -19.23 6.46
C ASN A 4 4.58 -18.02 6.38
N VAL A 5 5.64 -18.12 5.58
CA VAL A 5 6.71 -17.14 5.44
C VAL A 5 6.84 -16.77 3.98
N TYR A 6 6.93 -15.47 3.69
CA TYR A 6 7.35 -14.95 2.40
C TYR A 6 8.70 -14.26 2.50
N VAL A 7 9.45 -14.22 1.41
CA VAL A 7 10.76 -13.55 1.34
C VAL A 7 10.63 -12.33 0.43
N SER A 8 11.09 -11.17 0.89
CA SER A 8 11.14 -9.95 0.10
C SER A 8 12.55 -9.35 0.07
N SER A 9 12.94 -8.79 -1.08
CA SER A 9 14.21 -8.07 -1.22
C SER A 9 14.11 -6.63 -0.72
N SER A 10 15.22 -6.06 -0.26
CA SER A 10 15.34 -4.62 -0.01
C SER A 10 15.22 -3.82 -1.31
N GLY A 11 14.48 -2.71 -1.28
CA GLY A 11 14.56 -1.68 -2.31
C GLY A 11 15.77 -0.78 -2.08
N GLY A 12 16.62 -0.59 -3.09
CA GLY A 12 17.79 0.29 -3.00
C GLY A 12 18.62 0.26 -4.28
N SER A 13 19.07 1.43 -4.72
CA SER A 13 19.71 1.65 -6.03
C SER A 13 21.25 1.49 -6.05
N GLY A 14 21.88 1.07 -4.95
CA GLY A 14 23.34 1.19 -4.80
C GLY A 14 24.11 0.00 -4.21
N GLY A 15 23.48 -1.14 -3.92
CA GLY A 15 24.16 -2.26 -3.24
C GLY A 15 23.53 -3.63 -3.49
N LYS A 16 24.11 -4.69 -2.91
CA LYS A 16 23.53 -6.05 -2.94
C LYS A 16 22.16 -6.04 -2.25
N SER A 17 21.15 -6.61 -2.89
CA SER A 17 19.83 -6.80 -2.30
C SER A 17 19.92 -7.66 -1.05
N LEU A 18 19.40 -7.14 0.06
CA LEU A 18 19.15 -7.92 1.26
C LEU A 18 17.81 -8.64 1.13
N PHE A 19 17.66 -9.80 1.77
CA PHE A 19 16.41 -10.55 1.76
C PHE A 19 15.89 -10.71 3.18
N PHE A 20 14.59 -10.46 3.35
CA PHE A 20 13.91 -10.53 4.64
C PHE A 20 12.82 -11.61 4.57
N ALA A 21 12.92 -12.59 5.46
CA ALA A 21 11.87 -13.56 5.68
C ALA A 21 10.82 -12.96 6.63
N THR A 22 9.57 -12.96 6.19
CA THR A 22 8.45 -12.34 6.91
C THR A 22 7.36 -13.37 7.15
N ASP A 23 6.97 -13.57 8.40
CA ASP A 23 5.78 -14.35 8.75
C ASP A 23 4.52 -13.61 8.30
N ILE A 24 3.69 -14.29 7.51
CA ILE A 24 2.50 -13.71 6.87
C ILE A 24 1.48 -13.26 7.93
N LYS A 25 1.25 -14.08 8.96
CA LYS A 25 0.23 -13.80 9.98
C LYS A 25 0.64 -12.64 10.86
N GLN A 26 1.90 -12.61 11.28
CA GLN A 26 2.44 -11.49 12.05
C GLN A 26 2.42 -10.20 11.23
N ASN A 27 2.73 -10.27 9.94
CA ASN A 27 2.69 -9.09 9.09
C ASN A 27 1.25 -8.56 8.90
N GLN A 28 0.27 -9.44 8.70
CA GLN A 28 -1.14 -9.05 8.62
C GLN A 28 -1.63 -8.43 9.95
N LEU A 29 -1.26 -9.02 11.09
CA LEU A 29 -1.60 -8.48 12.41
C LEU A 29 -1.01 -7.08 12.61
N GLN A 30 0.26 -6.87 12.27
CA GLN A 30 0.90 -5.55 12.35
C GLN A 30 0.21 -4.51 11.47
N ARG A 31 -0.22 -4.90 10.26
CA ARG A 31 -0.98 -4.02 9.36
C ARG A 31 -2.33 -3.63 9.96
N GLN A 32 -3.06 -4.59 10.54
CA GLN A 32 -4.34 -4.32 11.18
C GLN A 32 -4.18 -3.34 12.35
N ILE A 33 -3.20 -3.55 13.23
CA ILE A 33 -2.92 -2.64 14.35
C ILE A 33 -2.63 -1.23 13.84
N LEU A 34 -1.84 -1.09 12.77
CA LEU A 34 -1.55 0.22 12.19
C LEU A 34 -2.81 0.87 11.58
N VAL A 35 -3.67 0.10 10.92
CA VAL A 35 -4.95 0.60 10.37
C VAL A 35 -5.85 1.10 11.48
N ASP A 36 -5.98 0.35 12.58
CA ASP A 36 -6.80 0.75 13.73
C ASP A 36 -6.28 2.09 14.30
N MET A 37 -4.96 2.26 14.39
CA MET A 37 -4.36 3.53 14.79
C MET A 37 -4.63 4.67 13.79
N MET A 38 -4.56 4.40 12.48
CA MET A 38 -4.84 5.41 11.45
C MET A 38 -6.30 5.87 11.49
N LEU A 39 -7.24 4.96 11.74
CA LEU A 39 -8.66 5.26 11.94
C LEU A 39 -8.87 6.10 13.21
N GLU A 40 -8.26 5.71 14.33
CA GLU A 40 -8.36 6.45 15.60
C GLU A 40 -7.84 7.89 15.47
N LYS A 41 -6.78 8.08 14.67
CA LYS A 41 -6.17 9.40 14.43
C LYS A 41 -6.78 10.17 13.25
N ASN A 42 -7.85 9.66 12.62
CA ASN A 42 -8.48 10.27 11.43
C ASN A 42 -7.49 10.52 10.28
N ILE A 43 -6.46 9.68 10.14
CA ILE A 43 -5.55 9.72 8.98
C ILE A 43 -6.25 9.14 7.75
N ILE A 44 -7.07 8.11 7.98
CA ILE A 44 -7.95 7.49 6.98
C ILE A 44 -9.29 7.16 7.65
N SER A 45 -10.34 7.03 6.86
CA SER A 45 -11.70 6.70 7.29
C SER A 45 -12.44 6.02 6.14
N HIS A 46 -13.50 5.27 6.45
CA HIS A 46 -14.35 4.58 5.47
C HIS A 46 -14.93 5.50 4.38
N ASN A 47 -15.01 6.82 4.61
CA ASN A 47 -15.50 7.79 3.63
C ASN A 47 -14.40 8.32 2.69
N ASN A 48 -13.14 7.90 2.87
CA ASN A 48 -12.06 8.33 2.00
C ASN A 48 -11.98 7.50 0.72
N ILE A 49 -11.66 8.20 -0.37
CA ILE A 49 -11.21 7.64 -1.63
C ILE A 49 -9.70 7.82 -1.69
N CYS A 50 -8.97 6.71 -1.65
CA CYS A 50 -7.53 6.67 -1.61
C CYS A 50 -6.97 6.39 -3.00
N LEU A 51 -6.11 7.28 -3.48
CA LEU A 51 -5.48 7.15 -4.78
C LEU A 51 -4.13 6.42 -4.62
N ASN A 52 -4.02 5.21 -5.16
CA ASN A 52 -2.79 4.41 -5.05
C ASN A 52 -1.79 4.78 -6.16
N LEU A 53 -0.78 5.57 -5.80
CA LEU A 53 0.24 6.09 -6.71
C LEU A 53 1.45 5.18 -6.92
N PHE A 54 1.54 4.10 -6.14
CA PHE A 54 2.65 3.15 -6.26
C PHE A 54 2.58 2.39 -7.58
N GLN A 55 3.74 2.04 -8.12
CA GLN A 55 3.80 1.18 -9.30
C GLN A 55 3.47 -0.25 -8.90
N SER A 56 2.73 -0.97 -9.75
CA SER A 56 2.43 -2.40 -9.56
C SER A 56 3.45 -3.33 -10.24
N ASN A 57 4.45 -2.77 -10.93
CA ASN A 57 5.51 -3.53 -11.58
C ASN A 57 6.53 -4.07 -10.56
N ASN A 58 7.32 -5.06 -10.96
CA ASN A 58 8.48 -5.58 -10.21
C ASN A 58 8.18 -6.04 -8.78
N ILE A 59 6.95 -6.51 -8.49
CA ILE A 59 6.55 -6.97 -7.15
C ILE A 59 6.77 -5.83 -6.12
N TYR A 60 6.53 -4.58 -6.54
CA TYR A 60 6.71 -3.44 -5.65
C TYR A 60 5.65 -3.47 -4.56
N ARG A 61 6.07 -3.93 -3.38
CA ARG A 61 5.18 -4.32 -2.29
C ARG A 61 4.34 -3.16 -1.76
N SER A 62 4.77 -1.92 -1.96
CA SER A 62 4.04 -0.74 -1.49
C SER A 62 2.66 -0.61 -2.13
N PHE A 63 2.47 -1.00 -3.39
CA PHE A 63 1.14 -0.96 -4.04
C PHE A 63 0.16 -1.90 -3.33
N GLU A 64 0.57 -3.14 -3.10
CA GLU A 64 -0.24 -4.15 -2.42
C GLU A 64 -0.45 -3.82 -0.93
N ILE A 65 0.59 -3.33 -0.24
CA ILE A 65 0.47 -2.87 1.17
C ILE A 65 -0.58 -1.77 1.29
N PHE A 66 -0.54 -0.79 0.38
CA PHE A 66 -1.48 0.32 0.42
C PHE A 66 -2.92 -0.14 0.18
N ASN A 67 -3.13 -1.06 -0.77
CA ASN A 67 -4.44 -1.66 -1.00
C ASN A 67 -4.93 -2.46 0.22
N ASP A 68 -4.06 -3.20 0.90
CA ASP A 68 -4.40 -3.90 2.13
C ASP A 68 -4.87 -2.92 3.22
N PHE A 69 -4.14 -1.81 3.41
CA PHE A 69 -4.53 -0.78 4.38
C PHE A 69 -5.89 -0.17 4.07
N CYS A 70 -6.13 0.22 2.81
CA CYS A 70 -7.42 0.77 2.40
C CYS A 70 -8.55 -0.25 2.61
N THR A 71 -8.30 -1.52 2.29
CA THR A 71 -9.27 -2.61 2.46
C THR A 71 -9.61 -2.83 3.93
N MET A 72 -8.59 -2.94 4.80
CA MET A 72 -8.77 -3.10 6.24
C MET A 72 -9.49 -1.90 6.87
N ALA A 73 -9.28 -0.69 6.34
CA ALA A 73 -9.95 0.53 6.78
C ALA A 73 -11.37 0.72 6.18
N ASN A 74 -11.84 -0.21 5.33
CA ASN A 74 -13.09 -0.11 4.57
C ASN A 74 -13.17 1.15 3.69
N CYS A 75 -12.06 1.54 3.07
CA CYS A 75 -11.96 2.68 2.17
C CYS A 75 -12.05 2.25 0.71
N THR A 76 -12.40 3.19 -0.16
CA THR A 76 -12.29 2.97 -1.62
C THR A 76 -10.87 3.23 -2.06
N THR A 77 -10.24 2.31 -2.78
CA THR A 77 -8.92 2.52 -3.41
C THR A 77 -9.07 2.62 -4.93
N LEU A 78 -8.45 3.64 -5.54
CA LEU A 78 -8.39 3.81 -6.98
C LEU A 78 -6.94 3.55 -7.46
N PRO A 79 -6.73 2.60 -8.38
CA PRO A 79 -5.40 2.32 -8.90
C PRO A 79 -4.97 3.43 -9.85
N MET A 80 -3.90 4.15 -9.49
CA MET A 80 -3.33 5.16 -10.37
C MET A 80 -1.82 5.14 -10.31
N SER A 81 -1.22 4.15 -10.95
CA SER A 81 0.24 3.99 -11.00
C SER A 81 0.90 5.26 -11.55
N SER A 82 1.81 5.85 -10.77
CA SER A 82 2.70 6.96 -11.17
C SER A 82 3.49 6.71 -12.46
N ALA A 83 3.66 5.46 -12.88
CA ALA A 83 4.26 5.14 -14.18
C ALA A 83 3.40 5.58 -15.40
N ARG A 84 2.12 5.89 -15.20
CA ARG A 84 1.17 6.23 -16.28
C ARG A 84 0.35 7.48 -16.05
N ALA A 85 0.27 7.98 -14.81
CA ALA A 85 -0.43 9.22 -14.48
C ALA A 85 0.57 10.37 -14.35
N THR A 86 0.26 11.49 -14.99
CA THR A 86 0.97 12.76 -14.79
C THR A 86 0.46 13.47 -13.53
N ASP A 87 1.20 14.45 -13.04
CA ASP A 87 0.74 15.31 -11.94
C ASP A 87 -0.59 16.01 -12.28
N GLU A 88 -0.79 16.36 -13.56
CA GLU A 88 -2.04 16.95 -14.03
C GLU A 88 -3.22 15.97 -13.91
N ASP A 89 -3.02 14.69 -14.22
CA ASP A 89 -4.04 13.66 -14.07
C ASP A 89 -4.42 13.45 -12.59
N ILE A 90 -3.42 13.51 -11.70
CA ILE A 90 -3.64 13.44 -10.24
C ILE A 90 -4.50 14.60 -9.77
N LEU A 91 -4.16 15.82 -10.18
CA LEU A 91 -4.90 17.02 -9.78
C LEU A 91 -6.35 17.00 -10.30
N LYS A 92 -6.58 16.54 -11.54
CA LYS A 92 -7.93 16.39 -12.12
C LYS A 92 -8.80 15.42 -11.32
N ILE A 93 -8.24 14.30 -10.87
CA ILE A 93 -8.98 13.33 -10.06
C ILE A 93 -9.30 13.89 -8.68
N ILE A 94 -8.35 14.60 -8.06
CA ILE A 94 -8.60 15.28 -6.79
C ILE A 94 -9.74 16.30 -6.93
N GLU A 95 -9.78 17.06 -8.03
CA GLU A 95 -10.87 18.00 -8.31
C GLU A 95 -12.22 17.31 -8.54
N TYR A 96 -12.23 16.15 -9.21
CA TYR A 96 -13.45 15.40 -9.50
C TYR A 96 -14.13 14.83 -8.23
N PHE A 97 -13.35 14.44 -7.22
CA PHE A 97 -13.86 13.84 -5.98
C PHE A 97 -13.92 14.82 -4.78
N LYS A 98 -13.64 16.11 -4.99
CA LYS A 98 -13.90 17.16 -4.00
C LYS A 98 -15.39 17.38 -3.78
#